data_AF-Q9GV38-F1
#
_entry.id   AF-Q9GV38-F1
#
_cell.length_a   1.000
_cell.length_b   1.000
_cell.length_c   1.000
_cell.angle_alpha   90.00
_cell.angle_beta   90.00
_cell.angle_gamma   90.00
#
_symmetry.space_group_name_H-M   'P 1'
#
loop_
_entity.id
_entity.type
_entity.pdbx_description
1 polymer ?
#
loop_
_entity_poly.entity_id
_entity_poly.type
_entity_poly.pdbx_seq_one_letter_code
_entity_poly.pdbx_strand_id
1 'polypeptide(L)'
;MKGAVLCFVATIVALQWTDVYGYGAGVRVVVANNRDFGYENNGIVKTAIVRVMDRFSDAYVRKHPSARRYLDYMRFLNRRKVYNTWNNWSNWCRNRIRELNRRPTARDFRSFGERLGNMCRFQMNFMYDVIVKERCKLNAHQRRFLNTPPRDMPIRVPGKFF
;
A
#
# COMPACT_ATOMS: atom_id res chain seq x y z
N MET A 1 -18.47 16.51 13.50
CA MET A 1 -17.56 15.96 12.48
C MET A 1 -16.12 15.64 12.97
N LYS A 2 -15.79 15.76 14.27
CA LYS A 2 -14.45 15.38 14.78
C LYS A 2 -14.34 13.89 15.19
N GLY A 3 -15.45 13.25 15.56
CA GLY A 3 -15.46 11.84 16.01
C GLY A 3 -15.23 10.80 14.90
N ALA A 4 -15.78 11.02 13.70
CA ALA A 4 -15.63 10.06 12.59
C ALA A 4 -14.19 9.98 12.06
N VAL A 5 -13.46 11.11 12.07
CA VAL A 5 -12.05 11.16 11.67
C VAL A 5 -11.16 10.44 12.69
N LEU A 6 -11.47 10.59 13.99
CA LEU A 6 -10.73 9.92 15.05
C LEU A 6 -10.88 8.39 14.98
N CYS A 7 -12.10 7.89 14.73
CA CYS A 7 -12.33 6.46 14.53
C CYS A 7 -11.59 5.91 13.31
N PHE A 8 -11.56 6.65 12.20
CA PHE A 8 -10.88 6.20 10.98
C PHE A 8 -9.35 6.13 11.15
N VAL A 9 -8.76 7.12 11.83
CA VAL A 9 -7.32 7.12 12.15
C VAL A 9 -7.00 6.01 13.15
N ALA A 10 -7.81 5.83 14.20
CA ALA A 10 -7.66 4.74 15.15
C ALA A 10 -7.77 3.36 14.51
N THR A 11 -8.67 3.16 13.54
CA THR A 11 -8.79 1.90 12.79
C THR A 11 -7.59 1.66 11.88
N ILE A 12 -7.06 2.69 11.21
CA ILE A 12 -5.84 2.54 10.39
C ILE A 12 -4.63 2.23 11.27
N VAL A 13 -4.47 2.92 12.39
CA VAL A 13 -3.40 2.64 13.35
C VAL A 13 -3.57 1.24 13.94
N ALA A 14 -4.77 0.84 14.39
CA ALA A 14 -5.02 -0.51 14.87
C ALA A 14 -4.72 -1.59 13.82
N LEU A 15 -5.09 -1.37 12.55
CA LEU A 15 -4.76 -2.28 11.44
C LEU A 15 -3.25 -2.34 11.13
N GLN A 16 -2.51 -1.27 11.40
CA GLN A 16 -1.05 -1.25 11.32
C GLN A 16 -0.39 -1.94 12.53
N TRP A 17 -1.02 -1.92 13.71
CA TRP A 17 -0.53 -2.53 14.94
C TRP A 17 -0.86 -4.02 15.06
N THR A 18 -1.96 -4.48 14.46
CA THR A 18 -2.26 -5.92 14.32
C THR A 18 -1.24 -6.66 13.45
N ASP A 19 -0.49 -5.94 12.61
CA ASP A 19 0.66 -6.49 11.87
C ASP A 19 1.92 -6.66 12.74
N VAL A 20 1.97 -6.07 13.94
CA VAL A 20 3.17 -6.02 14.81
C VAL A 20 2.99 -6.83 16.11
N TYR A 21 1.78 -6.96 16.66
CA TYR A 21 1.51 -7.65 17.93
C TYR A 21 0.77 -9.01 17.79
N GLY A 22 1.16 -9.81 16.80
CA GLY A 22 0.54 -11.12 16.54
C GLY A 22 0.92 -12.25 17.52
N TYR A 23 1.65 -11.99 18.60
CA TYR A 23 2.17 -13.03 19.52
C TYR A 23 1.80 -12.78 20.98
N GLY A 24 0.50 -12.74 21.29
CA GLY A 24 -0.01 -12.71 22.66
C GLY A 24 -1.06 -13.79 22.89
N ALA A 25 -0.96 -14.51 24.02
CA ALA A 25 -1.96 -15.49 24.42
C ALA A 25 -3.34 -14.83 24.54
N GLY A 26 -4.35 -15.38 23.84
CA GLY A 26 -5.72 -14.87 23.86
C GLY A 26 -6.12 -13.95 22.69
N VAL A 27 -5.17 -13.47 21.88
CA VAL A 27 -5.50 -12.79 20.62
C VAL A 27 -5.74 -13.85 19.56
N ARG A 28 -7.01 -14.06 19.18
CA ARG A 28 -7.37 -14.91 18.05
C ARG A 28 -6.81 -14.22 16.80
N VAL A 29 -5.62 -14.64 16.37
CA VAL A 29 -5.04 -14.22 15.10
C VAL A 29 -6.03 -14.65 14.04
N VAL A 30 -6.83 -13.70 13.54
CA VAL A 30 -7.51 -13.91 12.28
C VAL A 30 -6.38 -13.96 11.28
N VAL A 31 -5.94 -15.18 10.95
CA VAL A 31 -5.07 -15.44 9.81
C VAL A 31 -5.90 -15.08 8.59
N ALA A 32 -6.02 -13.78 8.33
CA ALA A 32 -6.66 -13.25 7.16
C ALA A 32 -5.73 -13.66 6.03
N ASN A 33 -6.06 -14.78 5.39
CA ASN A 33 -5.36 -15.20 4.19
C ASN A 33 -5.55 -14.11 3.14
N ASN A 34 -4.45 -13.71 2.50
CA ASN A 34 -4.51 -12.83 1.34
C ASN A 34 -5.57 -13.32 0.36
N ARG A 35 -6.30 -12.39 -0.24
CA ARG A 35 -7.21 -12.73 -1.32
C ARG A 35 -6.46 -12.63 -2.63
N ASP A 36 -6.32 -13.79 -3.27
CA ASP A 36 -5.77 -13.90 -4.61
C ASP A 36 -6.92 -13.78 -5.63
N PHE A 37 -6.85 -12.78 -6.50
CA PHE A 37 -7.80 -12.57 -7.59
C PHE A 37 -7.29 -13.10 -8.95
N GLY A 38 -6.17 -13.84 -8.93
CA GLY A 38 -5.39 -14.20 -10.11
C GLY A 38 -4.33 -13.15 -10.43
N TYR A 39 -3.26 -13.60 -11.10
CA TYR A 39 -2.10 -12.79 -11.46
C TYR A 39 -2.50 -11.47 -12.16
N GLU A 40 -3.40 -11.56 -13.15
CA GLU A 40 -3.84 -10.40 -13.93
C GLU A 40 -4.57 -9.35 -13.06
N ASN A 41 -5.62 -9.76 -12.33
CA ASN A 41 -6.42 -8.82 -11.52
C ASN A 41 -5.63 -8.24 -10.35
N ASN A 42 -4.80 -9.06 -9.68
CA ASN A 42 -3.87 -8.55 -8.68
C ASN A 42 -2.93 -7.52 -9.30
N GLY A 43 -2.43 -7.81 -10.51
CA GLY A 43 -1.55 -6.91 -11.24
C GLY A 43 -2.19 -5.57 -11.58
N ILE A 44 -3.46 -5.58 -12.01
CA ILE A 44 -4.24 -4.37 -12.30
C ILE A 44 -4.36 -3.50 -11.04
N VAL A 45 -4.77 -4.09 -9.91
CA VAL A 45 -4.93 -3.36 -8.64
C VAL A 45 -3.60 -2.77 -8.17
N LYS A 46 -2.54 -3.60 -8.09
CA LYS A 46 -1.21 -3.16 -7.65
C LYS A 46 -0.68 -2.01 -8.50
N THR A 47 -0.81 -2.14 -9.83
CA THR A 47 -0.35 -1.12 -10.78
C THR A 47 -1.12 0.19 -10.61
N ALA A 48 -2.44 0.13 -10.45
CA ALA A 48 -3.26 1.32 -10.23
C ALA A 48 -2.87 2.05 -8.93
N ILE A 49 -2.65 1.31 -7.84
CA ILE A 49 -2.23 1.88 -6.56
C ILE A 49 -0.87 2.58 -6.67
N VAL A 50 0.14 1.89 -7.21
CA VAL A 50 1.49 2.44 -7.38
C VAL A 50 1.45 3.69 -8.25
N ARG A 51 0.73 3.66 -9.38
CA ARG A 51 0.59 4.82 -10.28
C ARG A 51 -0.04 6.03 -9.60
N VAL A 52 -1.00 5.84 -8.68
CA VAL A 52 -1.56 6.95 -7.89
C VAL A 52 -0.52 7.50 -6.92
N MET A 53 0.17 6.64 -6.17
CA MET A 53 1.13 7.10 -5.16
C MET A 53 2.38 7.75 -5.79
N ASP A 54 2.82 7.26 -6.95
CA ASP A 54 3.93 7.85 -7.69
C ASP A 54 3.60 9.28 -8.14
N ARG A 55 2.35 9.57 -8.52
CA ARG A 55 1.89 10.95 -8.77
C ARG A 55 2.03 11.84 -7.54
N PHE A 56 1.89 11.30 -6.33
CA PHE A 56 2.13 12.06 -5.10
C PHE A 56 3.61 12.36 -4.92
N SER A 57 4.49 11.39 -5.17
CA SER A 57 5.95 11.64 -5.12
C SER A 57 6.38 12.66 -6.17
N ASP A 58 5.83 12.57 -7.39
CA ASP A 58 6.10 13.52 -8.47
C ASP A 58 5.58 14.93 -8.14
N ALA A 59 4.39 15.04 -7.53
CA ALA A 59 3.87 16.31 -7.04
C ALA A 59 4.71 16.87 -5.89
N TYR A 60 5.18 16.01 -4.99
CA TYR A 60 6.02 16.40 -3.87
C TYR A 60 7.35 16.99 -4.33
N VAL A 61 8.05 16.34 -5.27
CA VAL A 61 9.33 16.86 -5.80
C VAL A 61 9.15 18.10 -6.66
N ARG A 62 8.00 18.29 -7.30
CA ARG A 62 7.66 19.57 -7.96
C ARG A 62 7.53 20.71 -6.97
N LYS A 63 6.95 20.46 -5.80
CA LYS A 63 6.85 21.44 -4.71
C LYS A 63 8.19 21.65 -3.98
N HIS A 64 9.02 20.62 -3.90
CA HIS A 64 10.32 20.65 -3.21
C HIS A 64 11.44 20.15 -4.14
N PRO A 65 11.97 20.99 -5.05
CA PRO A 65 12.95 20.55 -6.05
C PRO A 65 14.22 19.93 -5.45
N SER A 66 14.67 20.40 -4.28
CA SER A 66 15.83 19.84 -3.55
C SER A 66 15.65 18.40 -3.09
N ALA A 67 14.40 17.92 -3.02
CA ALA A 67 14.05 16.55 -2.66
C ALA A 67 14.12 15.57 -3.83
N ARG A 68 14.34 16.04 -5.07
CA ARG A 68 14.37 15.19 -6.29
C ARG A 68 15.35 14.02 -6.20
N ARG A 69 16.49 14.20 -5.50
CA ARG A 69 17.48 13.14 -5.25
C ARG A 69 16.95 11.94 -4.44
N TYR A 70 15.82 12.10 -3.75
CA TYR A 70 15.19 11.06 -2.94
C TYR A 70 13.98 10.42 -3.63
N LEU A 71 13.65 10.81 -4.87
CA LEU A 71 12.47 10.35 -5.59
C LEU A 71 12.41 8.82 -5.70
N ASP A 72 13.53 8.16 -5.99
CA ASP A 72 13.58 6.70 -6.05
C ASP A 72 13.27 6.05 -4.72
N TYR A 73 13.69 6.66 -3.60
CA TYR A 73 13.36 6.17 -2.26
C TYR A 73 11.88 6.37 -1.95
N MET A 74 11.29 7.51 -2.36
CA MET A 74 9.84 7.75 -2.25
C MET A 74 9.03 6.70 -3.02
N ARG A 75 9.41 6.41 -4.27
CA ARG A 75 8.79 5.36 -5.10
C ARG A 75 9.01 3.96 -4.54
N PHE A 76 10.14 3.71 -3.89
CA PHE A 76 10.37 2.45 -3.17
C PHE A 76 9.40 2.32 -1.99
N LEU A 77 9.20 3.38 -1.20
CA LEU A 77 8.21 3.36 -0.12
C LEU A 77 6.79 3.14 -0.65
N ASN A 78 6.43 3.71 -1.80
CA ASN A 78 5.14 3.47 -2.45
C ASN A 78 4.93 1.97 -2.71
N ARG A 79 5.91 1.31 -3.34
CA ARG A 79 5.86 -0.14 -3.58
C ARG A 79 5.83 -0.94 -2.28
N ARG A 80 6.68 -0.58 -1.32
CA ARG A 80 6.75 -1.25 0.00
C ARG A 80 5.43 -1.13 0.75
N LYS A 81 4.74 0.01 0.63
CA LYS A 81 3.41 0.22 1.20
C LYS A 81 2.44 -0.82 0.64
N VAL A 82 2.36 -0.96 -0.70
CA VAL A 82 1.51 -1.98 -1.34
C VAL A 82 1.82 -3.37 -0.82
N TYR A 83 3.10 -3.74 -0.79
CA TYR A 83 3.54 -5.05 -0.31
C TYR A 83 3.12 -5.32 1.14
N ASN A 84 3.36 -4.36 2.04
CA ASN A 84 3.06 -4.52 3.46
C ASN A 84 1.56 -4.57 3.75
N THR A 85 0.75 -3.78 3.04
CA THR A 85 -0.69 -3.66 3.32
C THR A 85 -1.57 -4.51 2.40
N TRP A 86 -0.98 -5.36 1.55
CA TRP A 86 -1.74 -6.13 0.56
C TRP A 86 -2.82 -7.00 1.19
N ASN A 87 -2.57 -7.60 2.34
CA ASN A 87 -3.56 -8.44 3.01
C ASN A 87 -4.86 -7.68 3.31
N ASN A 88 -4.72 -6.51 3.93
CA ASN A 88 -5.86 -5.66 4.28
C ASN A 88 -6.57 -5.13 3.02
N TRP A 89 -5.80 -4.72 2.00
CA TRP A 89 -6.35 -4.17 0.76
C TRP A 89 -7.03 -5.22 -0.12
N SER A 90 -6.48 -6.42 -0.21
CA SER A 90 -7.09 -7.53 -0.93
C SER A 90 -8.42 -7.95 -0.27
N ASN A 91 -8.49 -7.99 1.07
CA ASN A 91 -9.76 -8.23 1.75
C ASN A 91 -10.78 -7.09 1.52
N TRP A 92 -10.35 -5.83 1.51
CA TRP A 92 -11.21 -4.70 1.16
C TRP A 92 -11.76 -4.83 -0.27
N CYS A 93 -10.90 -5.15 -1.25
CA CYS A 93 -11.32 -5.39 -2.63
C CYS A 93 -12.35 -6.52 -2.74
N ARG A 94 -12.15 -7.63 -2.02
CA ARG A 94 -13.11 -8.75 -2.00
C ARG A 94 -14.49 -8.30 -1.53
N ASN A 95 -14.55 -7.50 -0.47
CA ASN A 95 -15.82 -7.00 0.05
C ASN A 95 -16.51 -6.10 -0.98
N ARG A 96 -15.76 -5.23 -1.67
CA ARG A 96 -16.31 -4.40 -2.75
C ARG A 96 -16.81 -5.23 -3.93
N ILE A 97 -16.12 -6.31 -4.29
CA ILE A 97 -16.59 -7.24 -5.35
C ILE A 97 -17.92 -7.88 -4.97
N ARG A 98 -18.08 -8.31 -3.71
CA ARG A 98 -19.34 -8.89 -3.21
C ARG A 98 -20.49 -7.89 -3.29
N GLU A 99 -20.22 -6.62 -3.03
CA GLU A 99 -21.23 -5.54 -3.11
C GLU A 99 -21.65 -5.22 -4.55
N LEU A 100 -20.88 -5.60 -5.58
CA LEU A 100 -21.21 -5.27 -6.98
C LEU A 100 -22.45 -6.03 -7.50
N ASN A 101 -22.81 -7.17 -6.91
CA ASN A 101 -23.89 -8.05 -7.38
C ASN A 101 -23.80 -8.42 -8.89
N ARG A 102 -22.59 -8.42 -9.45
CA ARG A 102 -22.28 -8.83 -10.83
C ARG A 102 -20.86 -9.35 -10.93
N ARG A 103 -20.49 -9.93 -12.07
CA ARG A 103 -19.10 -10.30 -12.34
C ARG A 103 -18.22 -9.03 -12.39
N PRO A 104 -17.10 -8.97 -11.66
CA PRO A 104 -16.20 -7.82 -11.69
C PRO A 104 -15.44 -7.78 -13.03
N THR A 105 -15.17 -6.56 -13.50
CA THR A 105 -14.40 -6.28 -14.72
C THR A 105 -13.02 -5.73 -14.38
N ALA A 106 -12.11 -5.71 -15.35
CA ALA A 106 -10.80 -5.07 -15.21
C ALA A 106 -10.88 -3.59 -14.78
N ARG A 107 -11.95 -2.89 -15.20
CA ARG A 107 -12.19 -1.49 -14.80
C ARG A 107 -12.51 -1.35 -13.32
N ASP A 108 -13.24 -2.31 -12.75
CA ASP A 108 -13.56 -2.32 -11.31
C ASP A 108 -12.30 -2.49 -10.48
N PHE A 109 -11.45 -3.46 -10.84
CA PHE A 109 -10.16 -3.68 -10.19
C PHE A 109 -9.25 -2.45 -10.27
N ARG A 110 -9.21 -1.77 -11.42
CA ARG A 110 -8.46 -0.52 -11.57
C ARG A 110 -9.01 0.57 -10.64
N SER A 111 -10.33 0.75 -10.59
CA SER A 111 -11.00 1.72 -9.72
C SER A 111 -10.73 1.45 -8.23
N PHE A 112 -10.75 0.18 -7.82
CA PHE A 112 -10.37 -0.22 -6.47
C PHE A 112 -8.94 0.19 -6.14
N GLY A 113 -7.99 -0.10 -7.03
CA GLY A 113 -6.61 0.30 -6.85
C GLY A 113 -6.43 1.83 -6.79
N GLU A 114 -7.14 2.57 -7.63
CA GLU A 114 -7.10 4.03 -7.61
C GLU A 114 -7.62 4.61 -6.29
N ARG A 115 -8.72 4.06 -5.77
CA ARG A 115 -9.30 4.48 -4.48
C ARG A 115 -8.35 4.19 -3.31
N LEU A 116 -7.77 2.99 -3.27
CA LEU A 116 -6.79 2.60 -2.26
C LEU A 116 -5.53 3.48 -2.30
N GLY A 117 -5.02 3.77 -3.49
CA GLY A 117 -3.89 4.69 -3.65
C GLY A 117 -4.21 6.09 -3.12
N ASN A 118 -5.40 6.61 -3.42
CA ASN A 118 -5.81 7.94 -2.96
C ASN A 118 -5.96 8.03 -1.43
N MET A 119 -6.39 6.96 -0.76
CA MET A 119 -6.45 6.90 0.70
C MET A 119 -5.07 7.08 1.36
N CYS A 120 -3.99 6.80 0.63
CA CYS A 120 -2.62 6.92 1.15
C CYS A 120 -2.03 8.33 1.04
N ARG A 121 -2.73 9.30 0.42
CA ARG A 121 -2.16 10.63 0.09
C ARG A 121 -1.47 11.33 1.25
N PHE A 122 -2.16 11.46 2.38
CA PHE A 122 -1.62 12.17 3.55
C PHE A 122 -0.48 11.39 4.20
N GLN A 123 -0.64 10.07 4.36
CA GLN A 123 0.39 9.21 4.92
C GLN A 123 1.67 9.24 4.09
N MET A 124 1.57 9.16 2.75
CA MET A 124 2.74 9.14 1.88
C MET A 124 3.47 10.48 1.89
N ASN A 125 2.75 11.61 1.87
CA ASN A 125 3.38 12.93 1.97
C ASN A 125 4.20 13.08 3.26
N PHE A 126 3.63 12.66 4.40
CA PHE A 126 4.37 12.64 5.66
C PHE A 126 5.62 11.76 5.59
N MET A 127 5.51 10.56 5.00
CA MET A 127 6.66 9.67 4.83
C MET A 127 7.75 10.29 3.93
N TYR A 128 7.38 11.07 2.92
CA TYR A 128 8.33 11.78 2.05
C TYR A 128 9.12 12.84 2.83
N ASP A 129 8.48 13.59 3.71
CA ASP A 129 9.16 14.56 4.59
C ASP A 129 10.19 13.85 5.48
N VAL A 130 9.84 12.69 6.05
CA VAL A 130 10.75 11.87 6.86
C VAL A 130 11.96 11.41 6.04
N ILE A 131 11.75 10.89 4.83
CA ILE A 131 12.85 10.45 3.95
C ILE A 131 13.86 11.58 3.69
N VAL A 132 13.35 12.77 3.40
CA VAL A 132 14.18 13.94 3.09
C VAL A 132 14.97 14.38 4.31
N LYS A 133 14.31 14.43 5.48
CA LYS A 133 14.93 14.80 6.76
C LYS A 133 16.03 13.81 7.15
N GLU A 134 15.76 12.52 7.06
CA GLU A 134 16.68 11.43 7.41
C GLU A 134 17.70 11.12 6.30
N ARG A 135 17.63 11.81 5.16
CA ARG A 135 18.54 11.66 4.01
C ARG A 135 18.70 10.20 3.55
N CYS A 136 17.61 9.43 3.56
CA CYS A 136 17.68 7.99 3.32
C CYS A 136 18.21 7.65 1.92
N LYS A 137 18.90 6.50 1.81
CA LYS A 137 19.45 5.97 0.56
C LYS A 137 19.03 4.53 0.33
N LEU A 138 18.80 4.18 -0.94
CA LEU A 138 18.44 2.81 -1.31
C LEU A 138 19.67 1.90 -1.31
N ASN A 139 19.56 0.76 -0.63
CA ASN A 139 20.49 -0.36 -0.76
C ASN A 139 20.18 -1.21 -2.01
N ALA A 140 21.05 -2.17 -2.34
CA ALA A 140 20.93 -3.00 -3.55
C ALA A 140 19.62 -3.81 -3.61
N HIS A 141 19.19 -4.38 -2.48
CA HIS A 141 17.94 -5.15 -2.40
C HIS A 141 16.72 -4.27 -2.64
N GLN A 142 16.68 -3.08 -2.03
CA GLN A 142 15.58 -2.13 -2.21
C GLN A 142 15.50 -1.62 -3.64
N ARG A 143 16.64 -1.42 -4.31
CA ARG A 143 16.68 -1.09 -5.75
C ARG A 143 16.13 -2.21 -6.62
N ARG A 144 16.48 -3.47 -6.33
CA ARG A 144 15.89 -4.63 -7.03
C ARG A 144 14.36 -4.66 -6.90
N PHE A 145 13.86 -4.48 -5.68
CA PHE A 145 12.43 -4.41 -5.41
C PHE A 145 11.77 -3.20 -6.08
N LEU A 146 12.43 -2.04 -6.09
CA LEU A 146 11.99 -0.87 -6.85
C LEU A 146 11.95 -1.17 -8.35
N ASN A 147 12.82 -2.01 -8.90
CA ASN A 147 12.80 -2.29 -10.33
C ASN A 147 11.77 -3.36 -10.72
N THR A 148 11.18 -4.07 -9.76
CA THR A 148 10.08 -5.00 -10.02
C THR A 148 8.85 -4.25 -10.54
N PRO A 149 8.29 -4.66 -11.70
CA PRO A 149 7.03 -4.11 -12.19
C PRO A 149 5.92 -4.29 -11.14
N PRO A 150 5.01 -3.32 -10.94
CA PRO A 150 3.95 -3.43 -9.93
C PRO A 150 3.10 -4.71 -10.05
N ARG A 151 2.86 -5.18 -11.28
CA ARG A 151 2.13 -6.43 -11.54
C ARG A 151 2.84 -7.67 -10.99
N ASP A 152 4.17 -7.64 -11.01
CA ASP A 152 5.07 -8.74 -10.64
C ASP A 152 5.53 -8.66 -9.19
N MET A 153 5.14 -7.60 -8.46
CA MET A 153 5.47 -7.49 -7.04
C MET A 153 4.90 -8.70 -6.28
N PRO A 154 5.71 -9.33 -5.41
CA PRO A 154 5.26 -10.47 -4.62
C PRO A 154 4.10 -10.06 -3.72
N ILE A 155 3.20 -11.01 -3.44
CA ILE A 155 2.17 -10.85 -2.43
C ILE A 155 2.74 -11.33 -1.10
N ARG A 156 2.74 -10.47 -0.08
CA ARG A 156 3.23 -10.83 1.26
C ARG A 156 2.33 -11.90 1.88
N VAL A 157 2.74 -13.16 1.87
CA VAL A 157 2.06 -14.24 2.60
C VAL A 157 2.46 -14.23 4.08
N PRO A 158 1.50 -14.42 5.02
CA PRO A 158 1.83 -14.58 6.44
C PRO A 158 2.85 -15.71 6.64
N GLY A 159 3.88 -15.48 7.46
CA GLY A 159 4.83 -16.52 7.87
C GLY A 159 6.08 -16.72 7.00
N LYS A 160 6.25 -15.97 5.89
CA LYS A 160 7.54 -15.93 5.17
C LYS A 160 8.18 -14.56 5.31
N PHE A 161 9.13 -14.46 6.24
CA PHE A 161 10.15 -13.42 6.22
C PHE A 161 11.28 -13.93 5.30
N PHE A 162 11.67 -13.13 4.31
CA PHE A 162 12.95 -13.29 3.63
C PHE A 162 13.99 -12.43 4.35
#